data_AF-A0A1R2BRS0-F1
#
_entry.id   AF-A0A1R2BRS0-F1
#
_cell.length_a   1.000
_cell.length_b   1.000
_cell.length_c   1.000
_cell.angle_alpha   90.00
_cell.angle_beta   90.00
_cell.angle_gamma   90.00
#
_symmetry.space_group_name_H-M   'P 1'
#
loop_
_entity.id
_entity.type
_entity.pdbx_description
1 polymer ?
#
loop_
_entity_poly.entity_id
_entity_poly.type
_entity_poly.pdbx_seq_one_letter_code
_entity_poly.pdbx_strand_id
1 'polypeptide(L)'
;MAEVTLQVYDISQGMAKVLSPMFIGKQIDGIWHTSIVVFGKEYYFGGGICCDVPLTTPFGMPVQKISMGFTRKSQEDLMKFFNCVTHRFTVDSYHIVDHNCNNFTDEVLRYLLDKRIPENISGLPRELLNTPIGQQFAPMINSMMNMKNTMFPTTIVTDPFADYVSHEVFFPEMKKIDSYPVFDEFVKNGGLVGYWDPRIDECSELVEIVGGLKCRVGFCDVLRSFFLAPEQKIPCFRAYAIGGDLLCEYDFETFKNSVEEINELMNIS
;
A
#
# COMPACT_ATOMS: atom_id res chain seq x y z
N MET A 1 4.81 -21.16 -2.37
CA MET A 1 3.60 -20.79 -1.60
C MET A 1 4.03 -19.84 -0.51
N ALA A 2 3.29 -18.76 -0.27
CA ALA A 2 3.64 -17.76 0.74
C ALA A 2 2.70 -17.87 1.94
N GLU A 3 3.24 -17.72 3.15
CA GLU A 3 2.41 -17.66 4.37
C GLU A 3 1.63 -16.34 4.40
N VAL A 4 0.36 -16.42 4.79
CA VAL A 4 -0.52 -15.29 5.03
C VAL A 4 -0.82 -15.21 6.51
N THR A 5 -0.48 -14.09 7.14
CA THR A 5 -0.73 -13.84 8.56
C THR A 5 -1.67 -12.65 8.73
N LEU A 6 -2.72 -12.80 9.53
CA LEU A 6 -3.55 -11.69 9.97
C LEU A 6 -2.93 -11.09 11.24
N GLN A 7 -2.58 -9.81 11.20
CA GLN A 7 -2.17 -9.07 12.40
C GLN A 7 -3.39 -8.40 13.01
N VAL A 8 -3.52 -8.49 14.33
CA VAL A 8 -4.63 -7.89 15.08
C VAL A 8 -4.04 -6.89 16.07
N TYR A 9 -4.57 -5.67 16.04
CA TYR A 9 -4.16 -4.56 16.87
C TYR A 9 -5.34 -4.10 17.72
N ASP A 10 -5.07 -3.71 18.96
CA ASP A 10 -6.05 -2.98 19.78
C ASP A 10 -5.75 -1.49 19.71
N ILE A 11 -6.53 -0.76 18.92
CA ILE A 11 -6.33 0.69 18.76
C ILE A 11 -6.71 1.48 20.01
N SER A 12 -7.40 0.85 20.97
CA SER A 12 -7.66 1.45 22.29
C SER A 12 -6.50 1.28 23.26
N GLN A 13 -5.48 0.49 22.90
CA GLN A 13 -4.32 0.20 23.75
C GLN A 13 -4.72 -0.29 25.16
N GLY A 14 -5.72 -1.17 25.23
CA GLY A 14 -6.26 -1.73 26.46
C GLY A 14 -7.33 -0.87 27.15
N MET A 15 -7.54 0.38 26.71
CA MET A 15 -8.56 1.25 27.33
C MET A 15 -9.97 0.70 27.16
N ALA A 16 -10.30 0.10 26.01
CA ALA A 16 -11.63 -0.48 25.80
C ALA A 16 -11.91 -1.58 26.83
N LYS A 17 -10.92 -2.42 27.12
CA LYS A 17 -11.03 -3.48 28.14
C LYS A 17 -11.32 -2.96 29.53
N VAL A 18 -10.70 -1.84 29.91
CA VAL A 18 -10.84 -1.24 31.25
C VAL A 18 -12.12 -0.44 31.38
N LEU A 19 -12.48 0.33 30.35
CA LEU A 19 -13.56 1.32 30.42
C LEU A 19 -14.92 0.76 30.01
N SER A 20 -14.96 -0.25 29.13
CA SER A 20 -16.22 -0.76 28.59
C SER A 20 -17.24 -1.24 29.63
N PRO A 21 -16.89 -1.90 30.75
CA PRO A 21 -17.91 -2.30 31.73
C PRO A 21 -18.57 -1.09 32.40
N MET A 22 -17.81 -0.01 32.63
CA MET A 22 -18.30 1.20 33.30
C MET A 22 -19.16 2.07 32.38
N PHE A 23 -18.74 2.23 31.12
CA PHE A 23 -19.41 3.12 30.17
C PHE A 23 -20.47 2.42 29.30
N ILE A 24 -20.25 1.14 28.99
CA ILE A 24 -21.05 0.39 28.02
C ILE A 24 -21.88 -0.71 28.71
N GLY A 25 -21.61 -1.01 29.99
CA GLY A 25 -22.30 -2.09 30.72
C GLY A 25 -22.02 -3.48 30.16
N LYS A 26 -21.06 -3.61 29.22
CA LYS A 26 -20.62 -4.85 28.58
C LYS A 26 -19.11 -4.82 28.48
N GLN A 27 -18.46 -5.96 28.72
CA GLN A 27 -17.03 -6.12 28.49
C GLN A 27 -16.74 -6.12 26.98
N ILE A 28 -15.79 -5.27 26.56
CA ILE A 28 -15.23 -5.19 25.22
C ILE A 28 -13.73 -5.35 25.36
N ASP A 29 -13.17 -6.42 24.79
CA ASP A 29 -11.76 -6.77 25.02
C ASP A 29 -10.74 -5.91 24.25
N GLY A 30 -11.18 -5.16 23.25
CA GLY A 30 -10.35 -4.26 22.46
C GLY A 30 -11.15 -3.62 21.35
N ILE A 31 -10.58 -2.61 20.70
CA ILE A 31 -11.10 -2.08 19.43
C ILE A 31 -10.18 -2.61 18.33
N TRP A 32 -10.66 -3.57 17.57
CA TRP A 32 -9.81 -4.32 16.66
C TRP A 32 -9.56 -3.58 15.35
N HIS A 33 -8.29 -3.37 15.04
CA HIS A 33 -7.77 -3.07 13.71
C HIS A 33 -7.01 -4.28 13.19
N THR A 34 -7.09 -4.55 11.89
CA THR A 34 -6.38 -5.67 11.27
C THR A 34 -5.62 -5.28 10.02
N SER A 35 -4.55 -6.03 9.76
CA SER A 35 -3.75 -5.99 8.53
C SER A 35 -3.40 -7.41 8.07
N ILE A 36 -3.01 -7.56 6.81
CA ILE A 36 -2.53 -8.82 6.23
C ILE A 36 -1.03 -8.73 5.95
N VAL A 37 -0.26 -9.65 6.51
CA VAL A 37 1.15 -9.85 6.15
C VAL A 37 1.28 -11.02 5.19
N VAL A 38 1.80 -10.76 4.00
CA VAL A 38 2.10 -11.75 2.96
C VAL A 38 3.17 -11.20 2.02
N PHE A 39 4.02 -12.07 1.47
CA PHE A 39 5.14 -11.67 0.60
C PHE A 39 6.09 -10.64 1.25
N GLY A 40 6.28 -10.74 2.58
CA GLY A 40 7.16 -9.84 3.33
C GLY A 40 6.63 -8.40 3.52
N LYS A 41 5.39 -8.12 3.11
CA LYS A 41 4.76 -6.79 3.23
C LYS A 41 3.49 -6.87 4.09
N GLU A 42 3.13 -5.75 4.72
CA GLU A 42 1.93 -5.60 5.54
C GLU A 42 0.91 -4.66 4.86
N TYR A 43 -0.32 -5.13 4.67
CA TYR A 43 -1.39 -4.41 3.96
C TYR A 43 -2.59 -4.13 4.86
N TYR A 44 -3.09 -2.90 4.85
CA TYR A 44 -4.27 -2.48 5.62
C TYR A 44 -4.99 -1.32 4.92
N PHE A 45 -6.15 -0.92 5.45
CA PHE A 45 -6.93 0.21 4.92
C PHE A 45 -6.82 1.41 5.87
N GLY A 46 -6.17 2.49 5.43
CA GLY A 46 -5.90 3.68 6.27
C GLY A 46 -6.31 5.00 5.62
N GLY A 47 -7.43 5.04 4.89
CA GLY A 47 -7.77 6.12 3.95
C GLY A 47 -7.39 5.82 2.49
N GLY A 48 -6.66 4.74 2.31
CA GLY A 48 -6.29 4.10 1.04
C GLY A 48 -5.81 2.68 1.36
N ILE A 49 -5.56 1.87 0.33
CA ILE A 49 -4.80 0.63 0.54
C ILE A 49 -3.36 1.01 0.87
N CYS A 50 -2.93 0.74 2.10
CA CYS A 50 -1.60 1.03 2.59
C CYS A 50 -0.72 -0.23 2.53
N CYS A 51 0.59 -0.03 2.41
CA CYS A 51 1.59 -1.08 2.38
C CYS A 51 2.83 -0.65 3.17
N ASP A 52 3.12 -1.35 4.25
CA ASP A 52 4.27 -1.09 5.11
C ASP A 52 5.17 -2.32 5.28
N VAL A 53 6.34 -2.08 5.88
CA VAL A 53 7.15 -3.17 6.43
C VAL A 53 6.43 -3.75 7.64
N PRO A 54 6.36 -5.09 7.80
CA PRO A 54 5.70 -5.68 8.94
C PRO A 54 6.21 -5.12 10.27
N LEU A 55 5.29 -4.81 11.19
CA LEU A 55 5.57 -4.28 12.53
C LEU A 55 6.10 -2.83 12.57
N THR A 56 6.04 -2.09 11.45
CA THR A 56 6.37 -0.66 11.41
C THR A 56 5.15 0.23 11.22
N THR A 57 3.94 -0.33 11.34
CA THR A 57 2.69 0.41 11.16
C THR A 57 2.46 1.40 12.31
N PRO A 58 1.69 2.48 12.10
CA PRO A 58 1.38 3.44 13.16
C PRO A 58 0.53 2.85 14.30
N PHE A 59 0.03 1.62 14.15
CA PHE A 59 -0.78 0.93 15.16
C PHE A 59 0.06 0.23 16.23
N GLY A 60 1.38 0.30 16.14
CA GLY A 60 2.31 -0.27 17.11
C GLY A 60 2.48 -1.77 16.94
N MET A 61 2.47 -2.52 18.05
CA MET A 61 2.66 -3.97 18.02
C MET A 61 1.32 -4.71 18.00
N PRO A 62 1.16 -5.75 17.16
CA PRO A 62 -0.06 -6.53 17.15
C PRO A 62 -0.20 -7.32 18.45
N VAL A 63 -1.40 -7.32 19.01
CA VAL A 63 -1.77 -8.12 20.18
C VAL A 63 -1.94 -9.59 19.83
N GLN A 64 -2.21 -9.89 18.55
CA GLN A 64 -2.30 -11.26 18.04
C GLN A 64 -1.78 -11.34 16.61
N LYS A 65 -1.04 -12.41 16.32
CA LYS A 65 -0.64 -12.80 14.96
C LYS A 65 -1.27 -14.15 14.64
N ILE A 66 -2.15 -14.20 13.65
CA ILE A 66 -2.91 -15.40 13.31
C ILE A 66 -2.44 -15.92 11.97
N SER A 67 -1.84 -17.12 11.93
CA SER A 67 -1.52 -17.78 10.67
C SER A 67 -2.82 -18.20 9.98
N MET A 68 -3.09 -17.63 8.81
CA MET A 68 -4.30 -17.90 8.03
C MET A 68 -4.07 -19.04 7.02
N GLY A 69 -2.82 -19.44 6.80
CA GLY A 69 -2.41 -20.52 5.91
C GLY A 69 -1.45 -20.05 4.82
N PHE A 70 -1.34 -20.83 3.75
CA PHE A 70 -0.42 -20.56 2.65
C PHE A 70 -1.17 -20.34 1.35
N THR A 71 -0.88 -19.24 0.65
CA THR A 71 -1.48 -18.94 -0.64
C THR A 71 -0.64 -19.51 -1.80
N ARG A 72 -1.34 -19.88 -2.87
CA ARG A 72 -0.75 -20.23 -4.18
C ARG A 72 -0.74 -19.05 -5.15
N LYS A 73 -1.46 -17.97 -4.83
CA LYS A 73 -1.44 -16.73 -5.60
C LYS A 73 -0.04 -16.13 -5.57
N SER A 74 0.38 -15.50 -6.67
CA SER A 74 1.62 -14.74 -6.70
C SER A 74 1.42 -13.35 -6.05
N GLN A 75 2.53 -12.65 -5.79
CA GLN A 75 2.46 -11.25 -5.40
C GLN A 75 1.82 -10.42 -6.52
N GLU A 76 2.14 -10.69 -7.79
CA GLU A 76 1.54 -10.04 -8.96
C GLU A 76 0.01 -10.21 -9.01
N ASP A 77 -0.49 -11.42 -8.71
CA ASP A 77 -1.93 -11.69 -8.62
C ASP A 77 -2.60 -10.83 -7.54
N LEU A 78 -1.94 -10.66 -6.39
CA LEU A 78 -2.44 -9.81 -5.31
C LEU A 78 -2.42 -8.32 -5.70
N MET A 79 -1.39 -7.88 -6.41
CA MET A 79 -1.31 -6.52 -6.92
C MET A 79 -2.40 -6.22 -7.95
N LYS A 80 -2.67 -7.14 -8.87
CA LYS A 80 -3.80 -7.06 -9.81
C LYS A 80 -5.13 -6.95 -9.06
N PHE A 81 -5.31 -7.75 -8.01
CA PHE A 81 -6.48 -7.66 -7.14
C PHE A 81 -6.61 -6.27 -6.50
N PHE A 82 -5.54 -5.73 -5.90
CA PHE A 82 -5.57 -4.40 -5.31
C PHE A 82 -5.97 -3.31 -6.30
N ASN A 83 -5.47 -3.35 -7.54
CA ASN A 83 -5.89 -2.41 -8.58
C ASN A 83 -7.39 -2.50 -8.89
N CYS A 84 -7.97 -3.71 -8.89
CA CYS A 84 -9.39 -3.88 -9.11
C CYS A 84 -10.25 -3.34 -7.96
N VAL A 85 -9.73 -3.23 -6.74
CA VAL A 85 -10.53 -2.91 -5.55
C VAL A 85 -10.19 -1.56 -4.92
N THR A 86 -9.05 -0.96 -5.25
CA THR A 86 -8.56 0.30 -4.65
C THR A 86 -9.58 1.44 -4.71
N HIS A 87 -10.35 1.54 -5.81
CA HIS A 87 -11.41 2.54 -5.97
C HIS A 87 -12.55 2.43 -4.94
N ARG A 88 -12.70 1.27 -4.28
CA ARG A 88 -13.66 1.05 -3.18
C ARG A 88 -13.06 1.30 -1.80
N PHE A 89 -11.76 1.51 -1.68
CA PHE A 89 -11.04 1.69 -0.42
C PHE A 89 -10.38 3.06 -0.38
N THR A 90 -11.20 4.11 -0.38
CA THR A 90 -10.81 5.53 -0.30
C THR A 90 -11.19 6.14 1.05
N VAL A 91 -10.61 7.30 1.40
CA VAL A 91 -11.02 8.10 2.58
C VAL A 91 -12.54 8.34 2.62
N ASP A 92 -13.13 8.64 1.47
CA ASP A 92 -14.56 8.91 1.36
C ASP A 92 -15.40 7.66 1.68
N SER A 93 -14.95 6.50 1.20
CA SER A 93 -15.61 5.22 1.46
C SER A 93 -15.41 4.68 2.87
N TYR A 94 -14.41 5.17 3.62
CA TYR A 94 -14.09 4.67 4.95
C TYR A 94 -15.26 4.88 5.92
N HIS A 95 -15.65 3.81 6.60
CA HIS A 95 -16.68 3.80 7.62
C HIS A 95 -16.31 2.88 8.78
N ILE A 96 -16.22 3.44 10.00
CA ILE A 96 -15.77 2.74 11.23
C ILE A 96 -16.54 1.42 11.46
N VAL A 97 -17.81 1.35 11.08
CA VAL A 97 -18.67 0.17 11.30
C VAL A 97 -18.67 -0.78 10.10
N ASP A 98 -19.08 -0.30 8.93
CA ASP A 98 -19.42 -1.15 7.80
C ASP A 98 -18.34 -1.26 6.71
N HIS A 99 -17.34 -0.37 6.70
CA HIS A 99 -16.32 -0.34 5.65
C HIS A 99 -14.98 0.17 6.18
N ASN A 100 -14.32 -0.67 6.98
CA ASN A 100 -13.06 -0.38 7.65
C ASN A 100 -11.98 -1.42 7.30
N CYS A 101 -10.86 -1.37 8.04
CA CYS A 101 -9.72 -2.28 7.90
C CYS A 101 -10.09 -3.76 7.99
N ASN A 102 -11.04 -4.11 8.86
CA ASN A 102 -11.51 -5.48 9.02
C ASN A 102 -12.28 -5.96 7.79
N ASN A 103 -13.05 -5.09 7.14
CA ASN A 103 -13.71 -5.42 5.87
C ASN A 103 -12.68 -5.61 4.75
N PHE A 104 -11.67 -4.75 4.69
CA PHE A 104 -10.57 -4.85 3.74
C PHE A 104 -9.81 -6.18 3.90
N THR A 105 -9.30 -6.48 5.09
CA THR A 105 -8.52 -7.70 5.34
C THR A 105 -9.35 -8.97 5.13
N ASP A 106 -10.65 -8.95 5.44
CA ASP A 106 -11.59 -10.03 5.15
C ASP A 106 -11.74 -10.25 3.63
N GLU A 107 -11.72 -9.19 2.83
CA GLU A 107 -11.76 -9.29 1.36
C GLU A 107 -10.45 -9.85 0.79
N VAL A 108 -9.31 -9.38 1.30
CA VAL A 108 -7.98 -9.88 0.91
C VAL A 108 -7.84 -11.37 1.23
N LEU A 109 -8.31 -11.82 2.40
CA LEU A 109 -8.25 -13.23 2.78
C LEU A 109 -9.14 -14.13 1.93
N ARG A 110 -10.33 -13.66 1.54
CA ARG A 110 -11.17 -14.39 0.59
C ARG A 110 -10.45 -14.56 -0.74
N TYR A 111 -9.81 -13.51 -1.24
CA TYR A 111 -9.07 -13.58 -2.50
C TYR A 111 -7.87 -14.54 -2.42
N LEU A 112 -7.07 -14.45 -1.35
CA LEU A 112 -5.83 -15.21 -1.23
C LEU A 112 -6.05 -16.68 -0.85
N LEU A 113 -7.07 -16.98 -0.03
CA LEU A 113 -7.21 -18.26 0.66
C LEU A 113 -8.65 -18.80 0.73
N ASP A 114 -9.65 -18.07 0.20
CA ASP A 114 -11.08 -18.36 0.41
C ASP A 114 -11.46 -18.48 1.89
N LYS A 115 -10.84 -17.63 2.73
CA LYS A 115 -11.05 -17.57 4.18
C LYS A 115 -11.57 -16.21 4.61
N ARG A 116 -12.14 -16.18 5.82
CA ARG A 116 -12.65 -14.99 6.50
C ARG A 116 -11.78 -14.63 7.68
N ILE A 117 -11.78 -13.37 8.11
CA ILE A 117 -11.25 -13.03 9.44
C ILE A 117 -12.15 -13.64 10.53
N PRO A 118 -11.60 -13.94 11.72
CA PRO A 118 -12.39 -14.43 12.85
C PRO A 118 -13.60 -13.52 13.18
N GLU A 119 -14.75 -14.11 13.49
CA GLU A 119 -16.01 -13.39 13.74
C GLU A 119 -15.94 -12.46 14.95
N ASN A 120 -15.20 -12.86 15.99
CA ASN A 120 -14.97 -12.05 17.19
C ASN A 120 -14.20 -10.74 16.92
N ILE A 121 -13.57 -10.61 15.73
CA ILE A 121 -12.88 -9.40 15.28
C ILE A 121 -13.80 -8.57 14.39
N SER A 122 -14.48 -9.19 13.41
CA SER A 122 -15.34 -8.49 12.43
C SER A 122 -16.68 -8.03 13.00
N GLY A 123 -17.25 -8.72 13.98
CA GLY A 123 -18.61 -8.48 14.50
C GLY A 123 -18.73 -7.31 15.49
N LEU A 124 -17.60 -6.85 16.06
CA LEU A 124 -17.60 -5.97 17.23
C LEU A 124 -18.38 -4.66 17.03
N PRO A 125 -18.25 -3.92 15.91
CA PRO A 125 -18.97 -2.65 15.73
C PRO A 125 -20.49 -2.82 15.66
N ARG A 126 -20.98 -3.88 15.00
CA ARG A 126 -22.42 -4.15 14.87
C ARG A 126 -23.03 -4.68 16.16
N GLU A 127 -22.31 -5.55 16.86
CA GLU A 127 -22.76 -6.02 18.18
C GLU A 127 -22.92 -4.86 19.17
N LEU A 128 -22.00 -3.89 19.14
CA LEU A 128 -22.08 -2.70 19.97
C LEU A 128 -23.33 -1.89 19.64
N LEU A 129 -23.50 -1.50 18.38
CA LEU A 129 -24.58 -0.62 17.92
C LEU A 129 -25.98 -1.22 18.07
N ASN A 130 -26.10 -2.55 18.08
CA ASN A 130 -27.37 -3.24 18.31
C ASN A 130 -27.81 -3.23 19.79
N THR A 131 -27.00 -2.68 20.71
CA THR A 131 -27.39 -2.51 22.12
C THR A 131 -27.99 -1.12 22.36
N PRO A 132 -28.92 -0.97 23.34
CA PRO A 132 -29.45 0.34 23.74
C PRO A 132 -28.36 1.34 24.12
N ILE A 133 -27.24 0.83 24.65
CA ILE A 133 -26.10 1.65 25.05
C ILE A 133 -25.26 2.04 23.82
N GLY A 134 -25.03 1.14 22.86
CA GLY A 134 -24.36 1.49 21.60
C GLY A 134 -25.10 2.55 20.78
N GLN A 135 -26.44 2.56 20.85
CA GLN A 135 -27.24 3.65 20.25
C GLN A 135 -26.98 5.01 20.90
N GLN A 136 -26.67 5.05 22.20
CA GLN A 136 -26.29 6.29 22.89
C GLN A 136 -24.88 6.77 22.50
N PHE A 137 -24.01 5.87 22.03
CA PHE A 137 -22.68 6.20 21.53
C PHE A 137 -22.64 6.52 20.02
N ALA A 138 -23.75 6.35 19.30
CA ALA A 138 -23.85 6.72 17.89
C ALA A 138 -23.42 8.18 17.60
N PRO A 139 -23.74 9.20 18.43
CA PRO A 139 -23.23 10.56 18.25
C PRO A 139 -21.71 10.68 18.40
N MET A 140 -21.10 9.89 19.29
CA MET A 140 -19.64 9.85 19.46
C MET A 140 -18.98 9.18 18.25
N ILE A 141 -19.52 8.07 17.76
CA ILE A 141 -19.06 7.38 16.54
C ILE A 141 -19.18 8.32 15.33
N ASN A 142 -20.31 9.03 15.20
CA ASN A 142 -20.51 10.04 14.17
C ASN A 142 -19.51 11.20 14.30
N SER A 143 -19.15 11.59 15.52
CA SER A 143 -18.13 12.63 15.74
C SER A 143 -16.73 12.15 15.34
N MET A 144 -16.39 10.88 15.63
CA MET A 144 -15.16 10.25 15.14
C MET A 144 -15.15 10.12 13.62
N MET A 145 -16.30 9.76 13.02
CA MET A 145 -16.49 9.73 11.56
C MET A 145 -16.34 11.12 10.92
N ASN A 146 -16.84 12.18 11.57
CA ASN A 146 -16.64 13.56 11.10
C ASN A 146 -15.19 14.03 11.26
N MET A 147 -14.48 13.46 12.23
CA MET A 147 -13.03 13.59 12.38
C MET A 147 -12.25 12.58 11.54
N LYS A 148 -12.86 11.76 10.67
CA LYS A 148 -12.09 10.86 9.77
C LYS A 148 -11.12 11.66 8.92
N ASN A 149 -11.56 12.86 8.55
CA ASN A 149 -10.84 13.89 7.83
C ASN A 149 -9.74 14.59 8.66
N THR A 150 -9.57 14.24 9.93
CA THR A 150 -8.57 14.77 10.86
C THR A 150 -7.72 13.64 11.45
N MET A 151 -8.31 12.47 11.69
CA MET A 151 -7.63 11.18 11.95
C MET A 151 -6.84 10.70 10.73
N PHE A 152 -7.39 10.97 9.54
CA PHE A 152 -6.78 10.83 8.22
C PHE A 152 -6.87 12.23 7.57
N PRO A 153 -5.96 13.16 7.89
CA PRO A 153 -6.10 14.57 7.56
C PRO A 153 -6.46 14.84 6.08
N THR A 154 -7.69 15.27 5.79
CA THR A 154 -8.18 15.75 4.47
C THR A 154 -7.58 17.07 4.03
N THR A 155 -6.75 17.72 4.83
CA THR A 155 -5.85 18.76 4.30
C THR A 155 -4.83 18.19 3.33
N ILE A 156 -4.80 16.87 3.15
CA ILE A 156 -4.04 16.28 2.09
C ILE A 156 -4.84 15.25 1.31
N VAL A 157 -5.15 15.65 0.08
CA VAL A 157 -5.24 14.75 -1.09
C VAL A 157 -3.94 13.94 -1.25
N THR A 158 -2.89 14.23 -0.50
CA THR A 158 -1.63 13.51 -0.62
C THR A 158 -1.75 12.17 0.08
N ASP A 159 -1.76 11.13 -0.72
CA ASP A 159 -0.68 10.16 -0.68
C ASP A 159 0.14 10.15 0.65
N PRO A 160 0.17 9.02 1.38
CA PRO A 160 0.79 8.90 2.71
C PRO A 160 2.32 9.13 2.71
N PHE A 161 2.92 9.32 1.54
CA PHE A 161 4.32 9.67 1.34
C PHE A 161 4.51 11.13 0.95
N ALA A 162 3.54 12.00 1.19
CA ALA A 162 3.52 13.43 0.85
C ALA A 162 4.81 14.19 1.17
N ASP A 163 5.41 13.89 2.33
CA ASP A 163 6.66 14.50 2.81
C ASP A 163 7.87 14.08 1.97
N TYR A 164 7.74 12.97 1.24
CA TYR A 164 8.72 12.50 0.27
C TYR A 164 8.35 12.96 -1.13
N VAL A 165 9.15 13.86 -1.67
CA VAL A 165 9.00 14.41 -3.01
C VAL A 165 9.03 13.28 -4.04
N SER A 166 8.09 13.21 -4.99
CA SER A 166 8.14 12.22 -6.07
C SER A 166 9.08 12.67 -7.21
N HIS A 167 9.39 11.77 -8.15
CA HIS A 167 10.30 12.06 -9.27
C HIS A 167 9.86 13.28 -10.09
N GLU A 168 8.56 13.57 -10.14
CA GLU A 168 7.97 14.67 -10.92
C GLU A 168 8.54 16.05 -10.56
N VAL A 169 9.08 16.23 -9.35
CA VAL A 169 9.73 17.49 -8.95
C VAL A 169 11.15 17.60 -9.50
N PHE A 170 11.87 16.48 -9.62
CA PHE A 170 13.23 16.43 -10.15
C PHE A 170 13.24 16.26 -11.69
N PHE A 171 12.21 15.60 -12.23
CA PHE A 171 12.09 15.12 -13.60
C PHE A 171 10.67 15.37 -14.16
N PRO A 172 10.20 16.63 -14.26
CA PRO A 172 8.83 16.94 -14.68
C PRO A 172 8.50 16.50 -16.11
N GLU A 173 9.52 16.38 -16.97
CA GLU A 173 9.40 15.99 -18.38
C GLU A 173 9.24 14.46 -18.56
N MET A 174 9.53 13.67 -17.52
CA MET A 174 9.55 12.22 -17.59
C MET A 174 8.17 11.62 -17.31
N LYS A 175 7.90 10.45 -17.90
CA LYS A 175 6.59 9.81 -17.75
C LYS A 175 6.45 9.23 -16.35
N LYS A 176 5.47 9.72 -15.58
CA LYS A 176 5.03 9.04 -14.36
C LYS A 176 4.42 7.69 -14.70
N ILE A 177 4.93 6.65 -14.05
CA ILE A 177 4.43 5.29 -14.10
C ILE A 177 3.88 4.94 -12.72
N ASP A 178 2.56 5.02 -12.58
CA ASP A 178 1.84 4.86 -11.31
C ASP A 178 0.72 3.82 -11.36
N SER A 179 0.62 3.08 -12.47
CA SER A 179 -0.38 2.03 -12.65
C SER A 179 0.09 1.01 -13.71
N TYR A 180 -0.38 -0.24 -13.65
CA TYR A 180 -0.06 -1.24 -14.68
C TYR A 180 -0.48 -0.81 -16.09
N PRO A 181 -1.66 -0.22 -16.34
CA PRO A 181 -2.01 0.25 -17.69
C PRO A 181 -0.99 1.25 -18.25
N VAL A 182 -0.52 2.19 -17.41
CA VAL A 182 0.51 3.16 -17.82
C VAL A 182 1.86 2.46 -18.02
N PHE A 183 2.22 1.52 -17.15
CA PHE A 183 3.43 0.72 -17.29
C PHE A 183 3.41 -0.10 -18.59
N ASP A 184 2.36 -0.88 -18.82
CA ASP A 184 2.16 -1.74 -19.99
C ASP A 184 2.19 -0.93 -21.28
N GLU A 185 1.51 0.22 -21.32
CA GLU A 185 1.56 1.15 -22.45
C GLU A 185 2.98 1.70 -22.66
N PHE A 186 3.66 2.07 -21.58
CA PHE A 186 5.01 2.62 -21.64
C PHE A 186 5.99 1.59 -22.20
N VAL A 187 6.05 0.39 -21.62
CA VAL A 187 7.01 -0.66 -22.01
C VAL A 187 6.72 -1.20 -23.40
N LYS A 188 5.46 -1.31 -23.81
CA LYS A 188 5.09 -1.75 -25.16
C LYS A 188 5.69 -0.87 -26.26
N ASN A 189 5.89 0.41 -25.97
CA ASN A 189 6.48 1.38 -26.89
C ASN A 189 8.00 1.52 -26.72
N GLY A 190 8.64 0.67 -25.91
CA GLY A 190 10.08 0.69 -25.63
C GLY A 190 10.52 1.88 -24.76
N GLY A 191 11.39 1.65 -23.80
CA GLY A 191 11.87 2.70 -22.91
C GLY A 191 12.63 2.19 -21.70
N LEU A 192 13.20 3.13 -20.96
CA LEU A 192 13.83 2.88 -19.66
C LEU A 192 12.84 3.20 -18.54
N VAL A 193 12.66 2.29 -17.60
CA VAL A 193 11.87 2.50 -16.38
C VAL A 193 12.80 2.57 -15.18
N GLY A 194 12.84 3.72 -14.50
CA GLY A 194 13.51 3.90 -13.23
C GLY A 194 12.56 3.60 -12.07
N TYR A 195 12.94 2.68 -11.19
CA TYR A 195 12.23 2.40 -9.94
C TYR A 195 12.98 3.04 -8.80
N TRP A 196 12.26 3.83 -8.02
CA TRP A 196 12.86 4.64 -6.97
C TRP A 196 12.00 4.69 -5.73
N ASP A 197 12.66 4.70 -4.57
CA ASP A 197 12.07 4.89 -3.26
C ASP A 197 12.36 6.33 -2.81
N PRO A 198 11.35 7.20 -2.76
CA PRO A 198 11.49 8.59 -2.31
C PRO A 198 12.15 8.82 -0.94
N ARG A 199 12.34 7.78 -0.12
CA ARG A 199 13.11 7.87 1.13
C ARG A 199 14.62 7.87 0.93
N ILE A 200 15.10 7.47 -0.26
CA ILE A 200 16.51 7.35 -0.58
C ILE A 200 16.98 8.64 -1.28
N ASP A 201 17.84 9.40 -0.61
CA ASP A 201 18.36 10.72 -1.03
C ASP A 201 19.47 10.64 -2.10
N GLU A 202 19.57 9.51 -2.80
CA GLU A 202 20.56 9.27 -3.87
C GLU A 202 20.11 9.90 -5.22
N CYS A 203 18.93 10.54 -5.25
CA CYS A 203 18.24 10.93 -6.47
C CYS A 203 18.76 12.22 -7.12
N SER A 204 19.45 13.08 -6.36
CA SER A 204 20.04 14.32 -6.90
C SER A 204 21.15 14.05 -7.93
N GLU A 205 21.90 12.95 -7.77
CA GLU A 205 22.95 12.51 -8.69
C GLU A 205 22.40 12.00 -10.03
N LEU A 206 21.12 11.59 -10.07
CA LEU A 206 20.48 11.09 -11.28
C LEU A 206 20.13 12.19 -12.27
N VAL A 207 20.04 13.45 -11.84
CA VAL A 207 19.56 14.56 -12.68
C VAL A 207 20.43 14.73 -13.92
N GLU A 208 21.75 14.75 -13.75
CA GLU A 208 22.70 14.90 -14.87
C GLU A 208 22.72 13.65 -15.76
N ILE A 209 22.65 12.46 -15.15
CA ILE A 209 22.78 11.17 -15.82
C ILE A 209 21.56 10.91 -16.71
N VAL A 210 20.35 11.13 -16.17
CA VAL A 210 19.08 10.94 -16.89
C VAL A 210 18.94 11.98 -18.01
N GLY A 211 19.45 13.20 -17.81
CA GLY A 211 19.49 14.22 -18.87
C GLY A 211 20.34 13.83 -20.09
N GLY A 212 21.30 12.90 -19.93
CA GLY A 212 22.13 12.37 -21.02
C GLY A 212 21.48 11.22 -21.82
N LEU A 213 20.32 10.72 -21.39
CA LEU A 213 19.62 9.64 -22.07
C LEU A 213 18.88 10.16 -23.31
N LYS A 214 18.97 9.42 -24.41
CA LYS A 214 18.34 9.69 -25.70
C LYS A 214 17.14 8.79 -25.96
N CYS A 215 16.59 8.18 -24.91
CA CYS A 215 15.45 7.27 -24.99
C CYS A 215 14.27 7.77 -24.13
N ARG A 216 13.11 7.13 -24.28
CA ARG A 216 11.96 7.38 -23.41
C ARG A 216 12.29 6.91 -22.01
N VAL A 217 12.15 7.78 -21.02
CA VAL A 217 12.33 7.42 -19.61
C VAL A 217 11.02 7.63 -18.86
N GLY A 218 10.66 6.64 -18.06
CA GLY A 218 9.55 6.71 -17.14
C GLY A 218 10.01 6.35 -15.74
N PHE A 219 9.35 6.91 -14.74
CA PHE A 219 9.70 6.68 -13.34
C PHE A 219 8.52 6.12 -12.55
N CYS A 220 8.83 5.07 -11.80
CA CYS A 220 7.94 4.46 -10.85
C CYS A 220 8.41 4.81 -9.44
N ASP A 221 7.60 5.60 -8.75
CA ASP A 221 7.70 5.83 -7.33
C ASP A 221 7.19 4.59 -6.59
N VAL A 222 8.08 3.81 -6.02
CA VAL A 222 7.72 2.52 -5.39
C VAL A 222 7.12 2.66 -4.00
N LEU A 223 7.16 3.85 -3.39
CA LEU A 223 6.38 4.09 -2.19
C LEU A 223 4.90 4.13 -2.55
N ARG A 224 4.57 4.98 -3.54
CA ARG A 224 3.18 5.21 -3.99
C ARG A 224 2.65 4.09 -4.89
N SER A 225 3.55 3.48 -5.66
CA SER A 225 3.25 2.46 -6.67
C SER A 225 4.00 1.16 -6.36
N PHE A 226 4.03 0.78 -5.08
CA PHE A 226 4.75 -0.40 -4.57
C PHE A 226 4.42 -1.72 -5.28
N PHE A 227 3.27 -1.75 -5.96
CA PHE A 227 2.79 -2.89 -6.73
C PHE A 227 3.53 -3.08 -8.06
N LEU A 228 4.15 -2.03 -8.60
CA LEU A 228 5.03 -2.09 -9.78
C LEU A 228 6.49 -2.37 -9.42
N ALA A 229 6.84 -2.31 -8.13
CA ALA A 229 8.21 -2.44 -7.66
C ALA A 229 8.81 -3.82 -8.01
N PRO A 230 10.03 -3.86 -8.57
CA PRO A 230 10.72 -5.11 -8.83
C PRO A 230 11.16 -5.80 -7.53
N GLU A 231 11.53 -7.08 -7.61
CA GLU A 231 12.07 -7.83 -6.46
C GLU A 231 13.49 -7.38 -6.06
N GLN A 232 14.20 -6.69 -6.96
CA GLN A 232 15.56 -6.23 -6.77
C GLN A 232 15.64 -5.04 -5.79
N LYS A 233 16.85 -4.79 -5.28
CA LYS A 233 17.16 -3.60 -4.49
C LYS A 233 16.92 -2.34 -5.33
N ILE A 234 16.16 -1.42 -4.75
CA ILE A 234 15.85 -0.10 -5.30
C ILE A 234 16.86 0.92 -4.72
N PRO A 235 17.31 1.93 -5.49
CA PRO A 235 16.91 2.24 -6.87
C PRO A 235 17.52 1.31 -7.92
N CYS A 236 16.75 1.07 -8.99
CA CYS A 236 17.18 0.27 -10.14
C CYS A 236 16.48 0.71 -11.42
N PHE A 237 17.05 0.33 -12.57
CA PHE A 237 16.56 0.72 -13.89
C PHE A 237 16.38 -0.50 -14.80
N ARG A 238 15.30 -0.54 -15.57
CA ARG A 238 15.01 -1.62 -16.52
C ARG A 238 14.80 -1.06 -17.92
N ALA A 239 15.49 -1.59 -18.91
CA ALA A 239 15.31 -1.22 -20.30
C ALA A 239 14.40 -2.22 -21.02
N TYR A 240 13.42 -1.71 -21.76
CA TYR A 240 12.45 -2.51 -22.49
C TYR A 240 12.50 -2.20 -23.98
N ALA A 241 12.46 -3.24 -24.81
CA ALA A 241 12.37 -3.13 -26.26
C ALA A 241 10.96 -2.69 -26.70
N ILE A 242 10.84 -2.24 -27.95
CA ILE A 242 9.53 -2.11 -28.58
C ILE A 242 8.87 -3.49 -28.61
N GLY A 243 7.66 -3.59 -28.06
CA GLY A 243 6.97 -4.86 -27.83
C GLY A 243 6.88 -5.25 -26.35
N GLY A 244 7.67 -4.63 -25.46
CA GLY A 244 7.59 -4.83 -24.01
C GLY A 244 8.53 -5.87 -23.43
N ASP A 245 9.42 -6.45 -24.23
CA ASP A 245 10.42 -7.40 -23.75
C ASP A 245 11.50 -6.69 -22.94
N LEU A 246 11.82 -7.24 -21.75
CA LEU A 246 12.90 -6.74 -20.91
C LEU A 246 14.25 -7.09 -21.55
N LEU A 247 15.04 -6.06 -21.88
CA LEU A 247 16.37 -6.21 -22.48
C LEU A 247 17.44 -6.38 -21.41
N CYS A 248 17.43 -5.51 -20.41
CA CYS A 248 18.42 -5.51 -19.34
C CYS A 248 17.89 -4.79 -18.09
N GLU A 249 18.58 -5.05 -16.99
CA GLU A 249 18.33 -4.44 -15.70
C GLU A 249 19.65 -3.97 -15.11
N TYR A 250 19.64 -2.76 -14.54
CA TYR A 250 20.79 -2.12 -13.93
C TYR A 250 20.47 -1.79 -12.46
N ASP A 251 21.37 -2.16 -11.56
CA ASP A 251 21.38 -1.54 -10.23
C ASP A 251 21.87 -0.09 -10.31
N PHE A 252 21.72 0.65 -9.21
CA PHE A 252 22.08 2.06 -9.17
C PHE A 252 23.53 2.36 -9.58
N GLU A 253 24.49 1.58 -9.07
CA GLU A 253 25.92 1.81 -9.33
C GLU A 253 26.30 1.51 -10.78
N THR A 254 25.72 0.46 -11.35
CA THR A 254 25.95 0.07 -12.74
C THR A 254 25.30 1.09 -13.68
N PHE A 255 24.07 1.52 -13.38
CA PHE A 255 23.35 2.51 -14.18
C PHE A 255 24.15 3.80 -14.37
N LYS A 256 24.77 4.32 -13.31
CA LYS A 256 25.55 5.57 -13.37
C LYS A 256 26.65 5.55 -14.43
N ASN A 257 27.19 4.39 -14.75
CA ASN A 257 28.29 4.22 -15.69
C ASN A 257 27.86 3.71 -17.08
N SER A 258 26.56 3.54 -17.32
CA SER A 258 26.04 2.82 -18.50
C SER A 258 25.27 3.69 -19.49
N VAL A 259 25.36 5.03 -19.40
CA VAL A 259 24.56 5.96 -20.24
C VAL A 259 24.79 5.75 -21.75
N GLU A 260 26.03 5.58 -22.18
CA GLU A 260 26.36 5.34 -23.60
C GLU A 260 25.81 3.99 -24.07
N GLU A 261 26.02 2.92 -23.29
CA GLU A 261 25.50 1.58 -23.57
C GLU A 261 23.98 1.58 -23.67
N ILE A 262 23.28 2.22 -22.74
CA ILE A 262 21.82 2.31 -22.74
C ILE A 262 21.34 3.05 -23.99
N ASN A 263 22.02 4.14 -24.37
CA ASN A 263 21.67 4.88 -25.58
C ASN A 263 21.89 4.06 -26.86
N GLU A 264 22.91 3.21 -26.92
CA GLU A 264 23.12 2.30 -28.03
C GLU A 264 22.06 1.20 -28.06
N LEU A 265 21.82 0.54 -26.92
CA LEU A 265 20.82 -0.52 -26.77
C LEU A 265 19.43 -0.03 -27.18
N MET A 266 19.03 1.14 -26.71
CA MET A 266 17.71 1.72 -26.98
C MET A 266 17.56 2.30 -28.39
N ASN A 267 18.65 2.55 -29.12
CA ASN A 267 18.59 2.96 -30.53
C ASN A 267 18.42 1.79 -31.51
N ILE A 268 18.75 0.57 -31.07
CA ILE A 268 18.69 -0.64 -31.90
C ILE A 268 17.32 -1.36 -31.74
N SER A 269 16.54 -0.99 -30.73
CA SER A 269 15.33 -1.65 -30.24
C SER A 269 14.04 -0.94 -30.65
#